data_AF-A0A522EC09-F1
#
_entry.id   AF-A0A522EC09-F1
#
_cell.length_a   1.000
_cell.length_b   1.000
_cell.length_c   1.000
_cell.angle_alpha   90.00
_cell.angle_beta   90.00
_cell.angle_gamma   90.00
#
_symmetry.space_group_name_H-M   'P 1'
#
loop_
_entity.id
_entity.type
_entity.pdbx_description
1 polymer ?
#
loop_
_entity_poly.entity_id
_entity_poly.type
_entity_poly.pdbx_seq_one_letter_code
_entity_poly.pdbx_strand_id
1 'polypeptide(L)'
;MPESNLQYEIVREGEDTILKVDYEQATVIPSIEDSTECMFKTAEKLIENPGVTKIVFYQKRDYEYDEAQTAILGEIARLSSQLLKQKQVLNFENLGQAYAEIQPLIYSGLRSDPVATYVLFKRILRRETIRVDKELEELELSRHTRYRNTVQHIIRLLENTGIIKAAKPYLTQYHLYDRSIYRKVFRPTIKPDFMFTKLMAQYPLDGEEVDSYIVGKETEVTVFKVKSTIQYLYHISPPEFRLSEEKYQILDQARTIIAEHKPEKSE
;
A
#
# COMPACT_ATOMS: atom_id res chain seq x y z
N MET A 1 1.33 24.40 1.61
CA MET A 1 -0.01 24.22 2.20
C MET A 1 0.15 23.22 3.34
N PRO A 2 -0.28 23.51 4.58
CA PRO A 2 -0.01 22.63 5.70
C PRO A 2 -0.97 21.44 5.58
N GLU A 3 -0.50 20.34 4.99
CA GLU A 3 -1.22 19.08 5.05
C GLU A 3 -1.28 18.64 6.51
N SER A 4 -2.50 18.67 7.04
CA SER A 4 -2.88 18.17 8.34
C SER A 4 -2.31 16.77 8.54
N ASN A 5 -1.69 16.56 9.71
CA ASN A 5 -1.29 15.25 10.15
C ASN A 5 -2.56 14.41 10.26
N LEU A 6 -2.81 13.52 9.28
CA LEU A 6 -4.03 12.71 9.24
C LEU A 6 -4.12 11.90 10.53
N GLN A 7 -5.25 12.06 11.23
CA GLN A 7 -5.51 11.32 12.45
C GLN A 7 -5.58 9.83 12.14
N TYR A 8 -5.08 9.03 13.06
CA TYR A 8 -5.11 7.58 12.92
C TYR A 8 -5.29 6.93 14.28
N GLU A 9 -5.91 5.76 14.27
CA GLU A 9 -6.07 4.93 15.44
C GLU A 9 -5.67 3.48 15.14
N ILE A 10 -5.27 2.77 16.18
CA ILE A 10 -4.97 1.34 16.11
C ILE A 10 -6.10 0.60 16.83
N VAL A 11 -6.89 -0.14 16.07
CA VAL A 11 -8.01 -0.94 16.59
C VAL A 11 -7.63 -2.41 16.57
N ARG A 12 -7.87 -3.13 17.66
CA ARG A 12 -7.68 -4.58 17.73
C ARG A 12 -9.03 -5.28 17.63
N GLU A 13 -9.21 -6.08 16.59
CA GLU A 13 -10.42 -6.85 16.32
C GLU A 13 -10.05 -8.33 16.18
N GLY A 14 -10.17 -9.11 17.26
CA GLY A 14 -9.76 -10.51 17.27
C GLY A 14 -8.24 -10.67 17.09
N GLU A 15 -7.83 -11.38 16.04
CA GLU A 15 -6.42 -11.54 15.65
C GLU A 15 -5.90 -10.35 14.82
N ASP A 16 -6.79 -9.48 14.32
CA ASP A 16 -6.42 -8.35 13.50
C ASP A 16 -5.99 -7.14 14.33
N THR A 17 -4.87 -6.52 13.94
CA THR A 17 -4.47 -5.18 14.39
C THR A 17 -4.63 -4.22 13.21
N ILE A 18 -5.66 -3.39 13.27
CA ILE A 18 -6.10 -2.53 12.18
C ILE A 18 -5.56 -1.12 12.39
N LEU A 19 -4.82 -0.62 11.41
CA LEU A 19 -4.48 0.80 11.28
C LEU A 19 -5.63 1.50 10.55
N LYS A 20 -6.46 2.25 11.29
CA LYS A 20 -7.50 3.09 10.72
C LYS A 20 -6.97 4.51 10.57
N VAL A 21 -7.01 5.06 9.36
CA VAL A 21 -6.56 6.42 9.07
C VAL A 21 -7.73 7.23 8.53
N ASP A 22 -7.98 8.37 9.17
CA ASP A 22 -9.08 9.26 8.85
C ASP A 22 -8.71 10.18 7.67
N TYR A 23 -9.54 10.10 6.63
CA TYR A 23 -9.50 10.89 5.41
C TYR A 23 -10.81 11.67 5.16
N GLU A 24 -11.76 11.75 6.11
CA GLU A 24 -13.05 12.44 5.92
C GLU A 24 -12.89 13.88 5.43
N GLN A 25 -11.96 14.62 6.02
CA GLN A 25 -11.70 16.01 5.69
C GLN A 25 -10.72 16.18 4.51
N ALA A 26 -10.17 15.08 3.99
CA ALA A 26 -9.24 15.13 2.88
C ALA A 26 -9.99 15.34 1.55
N THR A 27 -9.46 16.22 0.71
CA THR A 27 -9.97 16.46 -0.65
C THR A 27 -9.56 15.37 -1.65
N VAL A 28 -8.63 14.50 -1.24
CA VAL A 28 -8.08 13.42 -2.06
C VAL A 28 -8.61 12.07 -1.60
N ILE A 29 -8.87 11.19 -2.56
CA ILE A 29 -9.24 9.80 -2.28
C ILE A 29 -7.98 9.05 -1.82
N PRO A 30 -8.04 8.34 -0.68
CA PRO A 30 -6.90 7.56 -0.21
C PRO A 30 -6.63 6.38 -1.14
N SER A 31 -5.39 6.27 -1.63
CA SER A 31 -4.96 5.17 -2.51
C SER A 31 -3.46 4.95 -2.39
N ILE A 32 -3.05 3.75 -1.94
CA ILE A 32 -1.64 3.37 -1.85
C ILE A 32 -1.07 3.16 -3.25
N GLU A 33 -1.84 2.55 -4.14
CA GLU A 33 -1.46 2.26 -5.50
C GLU A 33 -1.25 3.53 -6.34
N ASP A 34 -2.10 4.54 -6.21
CA ASP A 34 -2.08 5.70 -7.08
C ASP A 34 -1.40 6.93 -6.48
N SER A 35 -1.28 7.03 -5.15
CA SER A 35 -0.67 8.18 -4.49
C SER A 35 0.65 7.84 -3.80
N THR A 36 1.72 8.45 -4.30
CA THR A 36 3.07 8.44 -3.71
C THR A 36 3.06 8.96 -2.27
N GLU A 37 2.24 9.97 -2.00
CA GLU A 37 2.13 10.60 -0.68
C GLU A 37 1.34 9.71 0.30
N CYS A 38 0.24 9.11 -0.16
CA CYS A 38 -0.53 8.16 0.65
C CYS A 38 0.33 6.95 1.04
N MET A 39 1.07 6.37 0.08
CA MET A 39 2.01 5.28 0.37
C MET A 39 3.08 5.71 1.38
N PHE A 40 3.66 6.91 1.22
CA PHE A 40 4.67 7.42 2.15
C PHE A 40 4.13 7.58 3.58
N LYS A 41 3.00 8.28 3.73
CA LYS A 41 2.35 8.51 5.04
C LYS A 41 1.93 7.18 5.69
N THR A 42 1.46 6.23 4.91
CA THR A 42 1.08 4.90 5.41
C THR A 42 2.31 4.11 5.85
N ALA A 43 3.39 4.13 5.07
CA ALA A 43 4.64 3.49 5.44
C ALA A 43 5.23 4.07 6.74
N GLU A 44 5.17 5.38 6.95
CA GLU A 44 5.57 6.02 8.23
C GLU A 44 4.79 5.45 9.41
N LYS A 45 3.46 5.39 9.30
CA LYS A 45 2.59 4.85 10.37
C LYS A 45 2.87 3.37 10.65
N LEU A 46 3.25 2.58 9.63
CA LEU A 46 3.67 1.19 9.78
C LEU A 46 5.05 1.03 10.43
N ILE A 47 5.96 2.01 10.27
CA ILE A 47 7.24 2.04 11.00
C ILE A 47 6.99 2.30 12.49
N GLU A 48 6.07 3.20 12.81
CA GLU A 48 5.67 3.52 14.18
C GLU A 48 4.96 2.35 14.87
N ASN A 49 4.17 1.58 14.10
CA ASN A 49 3.32 0.50 14.61
C ASN A 49 3.66 -0.86 13.95
N PRO A 50 4.80 -1.49 14.29
CA PRO A 50 5.20 -2.78 13.76
C PRO A 50 4.33 -3.89 14.37
N GLY A 51 3.26 -4.26 13.69
CA GLY A 51 2.27 -5.24 14.18
C GLY A 51 0.90 -5.09 13.55
N VAL A 52 0.68 -4.01 12.79
CA VAL A 52 -0.51 -3.81 11.98
C VAL A 52 -0.63 -4.95 10.96
N THR A 53 -1.79 -5.62 10.98
CA THR A 53 -2.17 -6.67 10.03
C THR A 53 -3.12 -6.13 8.96
N LYS A 54 -3.80 -5.01 9.18
CA LYS A 54 -4.74 -4.47 8.19
C LYS A 54 -4.68 -2.95 8.14
N ILE A 55 -4.82 -2.37 6.96
CA ILE A 55 -4.92 -0.91 6.78
C ILE A 55 -6.32 -0.59 6.31
N VAL A 56 -6.96 0.39 6.93
CA VAL A 56 -8.28 0.90 6.54
C VAL A 56 -8.20 2.41 6.43
N PHE A 57 -8.48 2.95 5.25
CA PHE A 57 -8.70 4.38 5.09
C PHE A 57 -10.20 4.66 5.18
N TYR A 58 -10.56 5.56 6.08
CA TYR A 58 -11.95 5.94 6.34
C TYR A 58 -12.23 7.32 5.73
N GLN A 59 -13.26 7.40 4.89
CA GLN A 59 -13.79 8.65 4.30
C GLN A 59 -15.31 8.46 4.14
N LYS A 60 -15.88 8.62 2.94
CA LYS A 60 -17.27 8.20 2.63
C LYS A 60 -17.41 6.69 2.40
N ARG A 61 -16.28 5.99 2.26
CA ARG A 61 -16.17 4.54 2.03
C ARG A 61 -14.91 4.07 2.73
N ASP A 62 -14.92 2.84 3.20
CA ASP A 62 -13.75 2.18 3.74
C ASP A 62 -12.94 1.59 2.59
N TYR A 63 -11.65 1.93 2.53
CA TYR A 63 -10.67 1.31 1.65
C TYR A 63 -9.80 0.38 2.48
N GLU A 64 -10.10 -0.92 2.43
CA GLU A 64 -9.40 -1.93 3.23
C GLU A 64 -8.31 -2.64 2.43
N TYR A 65 -7.10 -2.69 2.99
CA TYR A 65 -6.00 -3.52 2.53
C TYR A 65 -5.82 -4.67 3.51
N ASP A 66 -5.94 -5.89 3.01
CA ASP A 66 -5.81 -7.11 3.80
C ASP A 66 -4.39 -7.32 4.37
N GLU A 67 -4.22 -8.43 5.10
CA GLU A 67 -2.94 -8.81 5.69
C GLU A 67 -1.84 -9.04 4.68
N ALA A 68 -2.13 -9.66 3.53
CA ALA A 68 -1.12 -9.90 2.51
C ALA A 68 -0.58 -8.58 1.93
N GLN A 69 -1.48 -7.65 1.61
CA GLN A 69 -1.14 -6.33 1.08
C GLN A 69 -0.44 -5.47 2.13
N THR A 70 -0.93 -5.49 3.36
CA THR A 70 -0.34 -4.76 4.49
C THR A 70 1.06 -5.29 4.81
N ALA A 71 1.28 -6.60 4.75
CA ALA A 71 2.58 -7.21 4.95
C ALA A 71 3.60 -6.75 3.90
N ILE A 72 3.19 -6.66 2.62
CA ILE A 72 4.06 -6.17 1.53
C ILE A 72 4.56 -4.75 1.81
N LEU A 73 3.68 -3.84 2.22
CA LEU A 73 4.08 -2.47 2.56
C LEU A 73 4.86 -2.43 3.89
N GLY A 74 4.50 -3.28 4.85
CA GLY A 74 5.19 -3.44 6.12
C GLY A 74 6.63 -3.93 5.97
N GLU A 75 6.93 -4.78 4.99
CA GLU A 75 8.31 -5.19 4.66
C GLU A 75 9.16 -3.99 4.24
N ILE A 76 8.60 -3.11 3.42
CA ILE A 76 9.27 -1.89 2.97
C ILE A 76 9.49 -0.91 4.13
N ALA A 77 8.48 -0.71 4.96
CA ALA A 77 8.58 0.10 6.18
C ALA A 77 9.73 -0.40 7.09
N ARG A 78 9.75 -1.70 7.36
CA ARG A 78 10.82 -2.34 8.17
C ARG A 78 12.20 -2.20 7.52
N LEU A 79 12.30 -2.44 6.22
CA LEU A 79 13.57 -2.32 5.50
C LEU A 79 14.10 -0.87 5.52
N SER A 80 13.23 0.11 5.28
CA SER A 80 13.55 1.54 5.39
C SER A 80 14.08 1.87 6.80
N SER A 81 13.36 1.46 7.85
CA SER A 81 13.78 1.68 9.23
C SER A 81 15.11 1.00 9.55
N GLN A 82 15.32 -0.23 9.09
CA GLN A 82 16.56 -0.98 9.27
C GLN A 82 17.75 -0.26 8.62
N LEU A 83 17.61 0.18 7.36
CA LEU A 83 18.66 0.89 6.64
C LEU A 83 19.00 2.22 7.32
N LEU A 84 18.00 2.97 7.80
CA LEU A 84 18.24 4.22 8.53
C LEU A 84 18.92 4.02 9.89
N LYS A 85 18.69 2.89 10.56
CA LYS A 85 19.35 2.52 11.83
C LYS A 85 20.79 2.06 11.62
N GLN A 86 21.13 1.50 10.46
CA GLN A 86 22.50 1.06 10.11
C GLN A 86 23.42 2.24 9.74
N LYS A 87 23.47 3.29 10.57
CA LYS A 87 24.26 4.50 10.35
C LYS A 87 25.76 4.22 10.18
N GLN A 88 26.29 3.14 10.75
CA GLN A 88 27.71 2.79 10.60
C GLN A 88 28.09 2.42 9.16
N VAL A 89 27.18 1.84 8.38
CA VAL A 89 27.42 1.45 6.97
C VAL A 89 27.00 2.56 6.00
N LEU A 90 26.00 3.34 6.40
CA LEU A 90 25.39 4.41 5.60
C LEU A 90 25.64 5.78 6.26
N ASN A 91 26.90 6.13 6.48
CA ASN A 91 27.29 7.48 6.93
C ASN A 91 28.09 8.22 5.86
N PHE A 92 28.13 9.55 6.03
CA PHE A 92 28.93 10.43 5.19
C PHE A 92 30.41 10.07 5.21
N GLU A 93 30.95 9.59 6.32
CA GLU A 93 32.37 9.21 6.43
C GLU A 93 32.74 8.04 5.51
N ASN A 94 31.84 7.05 5.35
CA ASN A 94 32.10 5.89 4.50
C ASN A 94 31.76 6.08 3.04
N LEU A 95 30.84 7.00 2.71
CA LEU A 95 30.31 7.19 1.37
C LEU A 95 30.66 8.55 0.75
N GLY A 96 31.16 9.50 1.53
CA GLY A 96 31.48 10.86 1.09
C GLY A 96 30.34 11.50 0.32
N GLN A 97 30.64 12.00 -0.88
CA GLN A 97 29.65 12.63 -1.76
C GLN A 97 28.55 11.67 -2.24
N ALA A 98 28.81 10.36 -2.29
CA ALA A 98 27.80 9.37 -2.68
C ALA A 98 26.66 9.24 -1.65
N TYR A 99 26.89 9.65 -0.40
CA TYR A 99 25.85 9.66 0.63
C TYR A 99 24.68 10.56 0.22
N ALA A 100 24.96 11.72 -0.38
CA ALA A 100 23.93 12.67 -0.81
C ALA A 100 22.99 12.11 -1.89
N GLU A 101 23.47 11.15 -2.69
CA GLU A 101 22.66 10.48 -3.72
C GLU A 101 21.80 9.35 -3.13
N ILE A 102 22.34 8.57 -2.18
CA ILE A 102 21.64 7.42 -1.60
C ILE A 102 20.63 7.84 -0.52
N GLN A 103 20.98 8.82 0.31
CA GLN A 103 20.18 9.22 1.46
C GLN A 103 18.71 9.51 1.09
N PRO A 104 18.37 10.31 0.05
CA PRO A 104 16.98 10.55 -0.30
C PRO A 104 16.28 9.28 -0.81
N LEU A 105 16.99 8.39 -1.50
CA LEU A 105 16.42 7.12 -1.97
C LEU A 105 16.02 6.21 -0.80
N ILE A 106 16.88 6.12 0.23
CA ILE A 106 16.57 5.34 1.43
C ILE A 106 15.49 6.04 2.26
N TYR A 107 15.59 7.35 2.43
CA TYR A 107 14.69 8.10 3.28
C TYR A 107 13.30 8.21 2.66
N SER A 108 13.14 8.93 1.54
CA SER A 108 11.84 9.15 0.93
C SER A 108 11.49 8.09 -0.10
N GLY A 109 12.43 7.74 -0.98
CA GLY A 109 12.18 6.88 -2.13
C GLY A 109 11.59 5.51 -1.74
N LEU A 110 12.18 4.82 -0.76
CA LEU A 110 11.67 3.53 -0.32
C LEU A 110 10.26 3.60 0.25
N ARG A 111 9.90 4.68 0.95
CA ARG A 111 8.57 4.81 1.56
C ARG A 111 7.51 5.26 0.55
N SER A 112 7.89 5.92 -0.53
CA SER A 112 6.97 6.56 -1.46
C SER A 112 6.84 5.86 -2.82
N ASP A 113 7.95 5.32 -3.34
CA ASP A 113 8.03 4.56 -4.58
C ASP A 113 9.16 3.49 -4.51
N PRO A 114 8.90 2.34 -3.85
CA PRO A 114 9.87 1.25 -3.72
C PRO A 114 10.41 0.72 -5.06
N VAL A 115 9.55 0.64 -6.08
CA VAL A 115 9.90 0.10 -7.41
C VAL A 115 10.78 1.08 -8.17
N ALA A 116 10.44 2.37 -8.22
CA ALA A 116 11.32 3.39 -8.81
C ALA A 116 12.67 3.39 -8.11
N THR A 117 12.66 3.36 -6.78
CA THR A 117 13.88 3.36 -5.95
C THR A 117 14.78 2.17 -6.27
N TYR A 118 14.21 0.98 -6.41
CA TYR A 118 14.95 -0.21 -6.84
C TYR A 118 15.60 -0.03 -8.22
N VAL A 119 14.86 0.50 -9.19
CA VAL A 119 15.38 0.78 -10.55
C VAL A 119 16.51 1.82 -10.50
N LEU A 120 16.38 2.87 -9.68
CA LEU A 120 17.41 3.87 -9.49
C LEU A 120 18.68 3.26 -8.88
N PHE A 121 18.56 2.39 -7.86
CA PHE A 121 19.70 1.66 -7.33
C PHE A 121 20.38 0.76 -8.38
N LYS A 122 19.62 0.06 -9.23
CA LYS A 122 20.21 -0.71 -10.35
C LYS A 122 20.99 0.17 -11.32
N ARG A 123 20.50 1.39 -11.61
CA ARG A 123 21.20 2.36 -12.47
C ARG A 123 22.49 2.86 -11.82
N ILE A 124 22.45 3.17 -10.52
CA ILE A 124 23.62 3.56 -9.74
C ILE A 124 24.66 2.43 -9.76
N LEU A 125 24.26 1.19 -9.48
CA LEU A 125 25.15 0.03 -9.51
C LEU A 125 25.85 -0.14 -10.87
N ARG A 126 25.10 -0.02 -11.97
CA ARG A 126 25.66 -0.11 -13.32
C ARG A 126 26.68 0.99 -13.58
N ARG A 127 26.36 2.24 -13.25
CA ARG A 127 27.26 3.38 -13.41
C ARG A 127 28.53 3.19 -12.58
N GLU A 128 28.38 2.71 -11.35
CA GLU A 128 29.50 2.53 -10.43
C GLU A 128 30.41 1.36 -10.83
N THR A 129 29.84 0.29 -11.38
CA THR A 129 30.62 -0.84 -11.91
C THR A 129 31.52 -0.36 -13.06
N ILE A 130 30.99 0.44 -13.98
CA ILE A 130 31.78 1.02 -15.09
C ILE A 130 32.90 1.95 -14.58
N ARG A 131 32.68 2.67 -13.48
CA ARG A 131 33.71 3.52 -12.86
C ARG A 131 34.82 2.69 -12.26
N VAL A 132 34.47 1.68 -11.46
CA VAL A 132 35.44 0.73 -10.87
C VAL A 132 36.30 0.08 -11.96
N ASP A 133 35.70 -0.31 -13.09
CA ASP A 133 36.44 -0.98 -14.18
C ASP A 133 37.42 -0.06 -14.92
N LYS A 134 37.23 1.26 -14.84
CA LYS A 134 38.03 2.27 -15.56
C LYS A 134 39.00 3.04 -14.65
N GLU A 135 38.84 2.92 -13.34
CA GLU A 135 39.61 3.69 -12.36
C GLU A 135 41.02 3.12 -12.23
N LEU A 136 42.01 4.01 -12.28
CA LEU A 136 43.43 3.66 -12.22
C LEU A 136 44.05 4.04 -10.87
N GLU A 137 43.44 4.98 -10.14
CA GLU A 137 43.91 5.40 -8.83
C GLU A 137 43.42 4.45 -7.73
N GLU A 138 44.36 3.87 -6.97
CA GLU A 138 44.08 2.82 -5.98
C GLU A 138 43.16 3.29 -4.83
N LEU A 139 43.28 4.55 -4.43
CA LEU A 139 42.46 5.16 -3.39
C LEU A 139 41.00 5.33 -3.83
N GLU A 140 40.79 5.87 -5.04
CA GLU A 140 39.46 6.07 -5.62
C GLU A 140 38.82 4.74 -6.01
N LEU A 141 39.59 3.78 -6.51
CA LEU A 141 39.13 2.42 -6.77
C LEU A 141 38.56 1.76 -5.50
N SER A 142 39.25 1.92 -4.37
CA SER A 142 38.81 1.40 -3.08
C SER A 142 37.49 2.06 -2.61
N ARG A 143 37.34 3.37 -2.82
CA ARG A 143 36.11 4.12 -2.50
C ARG A 143 34.94 3.68 -3.37
N HIS A 144 35.12 3.66 -4.69
CA HIS A 144 34.10 3.22 -5.65
C HIS A 144 33.70 1.76 -5.43
N THR A 145 34.66 0.89 -5.10
CA THR A 145 34.37 -0.52 -4.76
C THR A 145 33.51 -0.64 -3.50
N ARG A 146 33.80 0.14 -2.45
CA ARG A 146 32.99 0.17 -1.23
C ARG A 146 31.58 0.67 -1.52
N TYR A 147 31.44 1.76 -2.27
CA TYR A 147 30.13 2.29 -2.66
C TYR A 147 29.31 1.28 -3.47
N ARG A 148 29.92 0.67 -4.50
CA ARG A 148 29.32 -0.40 -5.29
C ARG A 148 28.81 -1.55 -4.42
N ASN A 149 29.63 -2.01 -3.46
CA ASN A 149 29.27 -3.12 -2.57
C ASN A 149 28.09 -2.77 -1.66
N THR A 150 28.03 -1.54 -1.15
CA THR A 150 26.89 -1.03 -0.36
C THR A 150 25.61 -1.00 -1.19
N VAL A 151 25.66 -0.44 -2.41
CA VAL A 151 24.50 -0.41 -3.32
C VAL A 151 24.05 -1.82 -3.68
N GLN A 152 25.00 -2.72 -3.98
CA GLN A 152 24.72 -4.12 -4.26
C GLN A 152 24.07 -4.84 -3.08
N HIS A 153 24.44 -4.50 -1.84
CA HIS A 153 23.81 -5.03 -0.64
C HIS A 153 22.35 -4.55 -0.52
N ILE A 154 22.10 -3.25 -0.68
CA ILE A 154 20.74 -2.67 -0.64
C ILE A 154 19.84 -3.31 -1.71
N ILE A 155 20.34 -3.46 -2.93
CA ILE A 155 19.62 -4.13 -4.03
C ILE A 155 19.21 -5.55 -3.66
N ARG A 156 20.10 -6.32 -3.03
CA ARG A 156 19.80 -7.69 -2.59
C ARG A 156 18.70 -7.72 -1.52
N LEU A 157 18.72 -6.77 -0.58
CA LEU A 157 17.65 -6.64 0.41
C LEU A 157 16.31 -6.31 -0.25
N LEU A 158 16.31 -5.38 -1.21
CA LEU A 158 15.10 -4.99 -1.95
C LEU A 158 14.55 -6.15 -2.78
N GLU A 159 15.39 -6.95 -3.43
CA GLU A 159 14.98 -8.10 -4.23
C GLU A 159 14.26 -9.20 -3.43
N ASN A 160 14.44 -9.22 -2.11
CA ASN A 160 13.78 -10.14 -1.21
C ASN A 160 12.38 -9.69 -0.79
N THR A 161 12.03 -8.42 -0.99
CA THR A 161 10.71 -7.88 -0.63
C THR A 161 9.62 -8.34 -1.59
N GLY A 162 8.40 -8.51 -1.08
CA GLY A 162 7.23 -8.93 -1.84
C GLY A 162 6.91 -7.99 -3.00
N ILE A 163 7.05 -6.68 -2.78
CA ILE A 163 6.73 -5.67 -3.80
C ILE A 163 7.66 -5.76 -5.01
N ILE A 164 8.96 -5.97 -4.80
CA ILE A 164 9.94 -6.10 -5.88
C ILE A 164 9.79 -7.45 -6.56
N LYS A 165 9.51 -8.52 -5.82
CA LYS A 165 9.21 -9.84 -6.41
C LYS A 165 7.99 -9.78 -7.34
N ALA A 166 6.92 -9.10 -6.94
CA ALA A 166 5.73 -8.91 -7.75
C ALA A 166 5.98 -7.98 -8.96
N ALA A 167 6.84 -6.98 -8.81
CA ALA A 167 7.17 -6.02 -9.88
C ALA A 167 8.12 -6.61 -10.95
N LYS A 168 9.01 -7.55 -10.59
CA LYS A 168 10.07 -8.10 -11.47
C LYS A 168 9.62 -8.43 -12.90
N PRO A 169 8.50 -9.12 -13.15
CA PRO A 169 8.06 -9.46 -14.50
C PRO A 169 7.74 -8.25 -15.39
N TYR A 170 7.44 -7.10 -14.79
CA TYR A 170 6.97 -5.89 -15.48
C TYR A 170 8.04 -4.79 -15.59
N LEU A 171 9.25 -5.02 -15.04
CA LEU A 171 10.30 -4.00 -15.00
C LEU A 171 10.86 -3.61 -16.39
N THR A 172 10.72 -4.47 -17.39
CA THR A 172 11.20 -4.20 -18.76
C THR A 172 10.43 -3.06 -19.44
N GLN A 173 9.16 -2.88 -19.09
CA GLN A 173 8.28 -1.83 -19.63
C GLN A 173 8.10 -0.66 -18.64
N TYR A 174 8.81 -0.68 -17.51
CA TYR A 174 8.62 0.28 -16.45
C TYR A 174 9.19 1.65 -16.81
N HIS A 175 8.35 2.67 -16.72
CA HIS A 175 8.74 4.08 -16.80
C HIS A 175 8.86 4.67 -15.39
N LEU A 176 9.82 5.55 -15.17
CA LEU A 176 9.92 6.28 -13.90
C LEU A 176 8.62 7.06 -13.66
N TYR A 177 8.13 7.02 -12.42
CA TYR A 177 6.87 7.63 -11.97
C TYR A 177 5.58 6.95 -12.47
N ASP A 178 5.68 5.87 -13.26
CA ASP A 178 4.51 5.05 -13.55
C ASP A 178 4.16 4.19 -12.32
N ARG A 179 2.92 4.31 -11.84
CA ARG A 179 2.39 3.55 -10.71
C ARG A 179 1.50 2.38 -11.11
N SER A 180 1.38 2.10 -12.41
CA SER A 180 0.56 0.99 -12.94
C SER A 180 0.89 -0.38 -12.33
N ILE A 181 2.15 -0.62 -11.96
CA ILE A 181 2.58 -1.85 -11.29
C ILE A 181 1.91 -1.99 -9.91
N TYR A 182 1.74 -0.89 -9.17
CA TYR A 182 1.16 -0.93 -7.84
C TYR A 182 -0.31 -1.34 -7.87
N ARG A 183 -1.09 -1.01 -8.91
CA ARG A 183 -2.48 -1.48 -9.09
C ARG A 183 -2.60 -3.00 -9.28
N LYS A 184 -1.50 -3.66 -9.64
CA LYS A 184 -1.43 -5.12 -9.73
C LYS A 184 -1.13 -5.76 -8.37
N VAL A 185 -0.50 -5.02 -7.46
CA VAL A 185 -0.05 -5.49 -6.14
C VAL A 185 -1.08 -5.14 -5.06
N PHE A 186 -1.58 -3.91 -5.09
CA PHE A 186 -2.55 -3.38 -4.16
C PHE A 186 -3.90 -3.24 -4.84
N ARG A 187 -4.90 -3.89 -4.24
CA ARG A 187 -6.30 -3.90 -4.66
C ARG A 187 -7.13 -3.77 -3.38
N PRO A 188 -7.42 -2.53 -2.94
CA PRO A 188 -8.22 -2.35 -1.75
C PRO A 188 -9.64 -2.90 -1.96
N THR A 189 -10.20 -3.48 -0.91
CA THR A 189 -11.64 -3.75 -0.87
C THR A 189 -12.33 -2.46 -0.48
N ILE A 190 -13.23 -1.98 -1.34
CA ILE A 190 -13.98 -0.75 -1.12
C ILE A 190 -15.39 -1.11 -0.68
N LYS A 191 -15.79 -0.68 0.52
CA LYS A 191 -17.16 -0.86 1.02
C LYS A 191 -17.71 0.43 1.63
N PRO A 192 -19.04 0.60 1.65
CA PRO A 192 -19.71 1.60 2.50
C PRO A 192 -19.27 1.47 3.97
N ASP A 193 -19.06 2.59 4.67
CA ASP A 193 -18.59 2.58 6.07
C ASP A 193 -19.61 1.97 7.06
N PHE A 194 -20.89 1.92 6.67
CA PHE A 194 -21.97 1.44 7.52
C PHE A 194 -22.22 -0.06 7.38
N MET A 195 -21.50 -0.74 6.48
CA MET A 195 -21.64 -2.18 6.31
C MET A 195 -20.63 -2.96 7.16
N PHE A 196 -21.17 -3.75 8.08
CA PHE A 196 -20.40 -4.70 8.90
C PHE A 196 -19.96 -5.95 8.10
N THR A 197 -20.60 -6.24 6.97
CA THR A 197 -20.30 -7.42 6.15
C THR A 197 -19.32 -7.09 5.01
N LYS A 198 -18.23 -7.85 4.94
CA LYS A 198 -17.29 -7.81 3.80
C LYS A 198 -17.92 -8.51 2.61
N LEU A 199 -18.35 -7.73 1.62
CA LEU A 199 -18.79 -8.26 0.33
C LEU A 199 -17.79 -7.78 -0.72
N MET A 200 -17.30 -8.70 -1.55
CA MET A 200 -16.41 -8.36 -2.66
C MET A 200 -17.20 -7.47 -3.63
N ALA A 201 -16.72 -6.26 -3.91
CA ALA A 201 -17.41 -5.32 -4.80
C ALA A 201 -17.19 -5.64 -6.30
N GLN A 202 -16.18 -6.44 -6.63
CA GLN A 202 -15.77 -6.74 -8.00
C GLN A 202 -16.05 -8.19 -8.36
N TYR A 203 -16.45 -8.41 -9.62
CA TYR A 203 -16.62 -9.74 -10.18
C TYR A 203 -15.26 -10.48 -10.31
N PRO A 204 -15.25 -11.81 -10.18
CA PRO A 204 -14.06 -12.61 -10.45
C PRO A 204 -13.65 -12.48 -11.93
N LEU A 205 -12.38 -12.12 -12.18
CA LEU A 205 -11.85 -11.85 -13.53
C LEU A 205 -11.98 -13.04 -14.50
N ASP A 206 -11.96 -14.28 -13.99
CA ASP A 206 -12.02 -15.52 -14.77
C ASP A 206 -13.35 -16.29 -14.60
N GLY A 207 -14.39 -15.63 -14.05
CA GLY A 207 -15.71 -16.22 -13.84
C GLY A 207 -16.60 -16.06 -15.08
N GLU A 208 -17.18 -17.17 -15.56
CA GLU A 208 -18.27 -17.14 -16.52
C GLU A 208 -19.59 -17.01 -15.76
N GLU A 209 -20.40 -16.00 -16.06
CA GLU A 209 -21.72 -15.81 -15.47
C GLU A 209 -22.66 -16.92 -15.93
N VAL A 210 -23.26 -17.63 -14.97
CA VAL A 210 -24.16 -18.76 -15.22
C VAL A 210 -25.62 -18.35 -15.00
N ASP A 211 -25.86 -17.54 -13.98
CA ASP A 211 -27.20 -17.11 -13.59
C ASP A 211 -27.15 -15.83 -12.74
N SER A 212 -28.26 -15.10 -12.69
CA SER A 212 -28.45 -13.96 -11.78
C SER A 212 -29.88 -13.93 -11.27
N TYR A 213 -30.05 -13.75 -9.96
CA TYR A 213 -31.36 -13.66 -9.33
C TYR A 213 -31.38 -12.61 -8.20
N ILE A 214 -32.57 -12.11 -7.91
CA ILE A 214 -32.78 -11.12 -6.84
C ILE A 214 -33.29 -11.84 -5.60
N VAL A 215 -32.66 -11.58 -4.45
CA VAL A 215 -33.07 -12.05 -3.13
C VAL A 215 -33.66 -10.88 -2.34
N GLY A 216 -34.86 -11.07 -1.78
CA GLY A 216 -35.57 -10.02 -1.05
C GLY A 216 -36.11 -8.95 -2.00
N LYS A 217 -35.83 -7.67 -1.71
CA LYS A 217 -36.32 -6.55 -2.55
C LYS A 217 -35.33 -6.13 -3.63
N GLU A 218 -34.05 -5.98 -3.28
CA GLU A 218 -33.06 -5.32 -4.16
C GLU A 218 -31.65 -5.93 -4.08
N THR A 219 -31.45 -7.07 -3.40
CA THR A 219 -30.13 -7.73 -3.37
C THR A 219 -29.97 -8.63 -4.59
N GLU A 220 -28.98 -8.33 -5.43
CA GLU A 220 -28.66 -9.17 -6.58
C GLU A 220 -27.64 -10.24 -6.19
N VAL A 221 -27.86 -11.47 -6.65
CA VAL A 221 -26.93 -12.59 -6.50
C VAL A 221 -26.59 -13.12 -7.88
N THR A 222 -25.33 -12.97 -8.26
CA THR A 222 -24.79 -13.45 -9.53
C THR A 222 -23.97 -14.71 -9.30
N VAL A 223 -24.25 -15.76 -10.05
CA VAL A 223 -23.59 -17.07 -9.93
C VAL A 223 -22.53 -17.21 -11.01
N PHE A 224 -21.28 -17.38 -10.60
CA PHE A 224 -20.13 -17.55 -11.49
C PHE A 224 -19.63 -18.99 -11.49
N LYS A 225 -19.23 -19.47 -12.66
CA LYS A 225 -18.43 -20.67 -12.85
C LYS A 225 -17.00 -20.27 -13.15
N VAL A 226 -16.08 -20.60 -12.24
CA VAL A 226 -14.66 -20.30 -12.42
C VAL A 226 -13.95 -21.55 -12.94
N LYS A 227 -13.14 -21.43 -14.00
CA LYS A 227 -12.47 -22.57 -14.64
C LYS A 227 -11.54 -23.35 -13.70
N SER A 228 -11.05 -22.72 -12.65
CA SER A 228 -10.13 -23.31 -11.67
C SER A 228 -10.81 -24.11 -10.56
N THR A 229 -12.15 -24.02 -10.41
CA THR A 229 -12.89 -24.67 -9.32
C THR A 229 -14.13 -25.38 -9.83
N ILE A 230 -14.43 -26.57 -9.27
CA ILE A 230 -15.67 -27.30 -9.58
C ILE A 230 -16.89 -26.60 -8.96
N GLN A 231 -16.68 -25.80 -7.91
CA GLN A 231 -17.72 -25.07 -7.20
C GLN A 231 -18.14 -23.79 -7.92
N TYR A 232 -19.42 -23.47 -7.82
CA TYR A 232 -19.97 -22.17 -8.23
C TYR A 232 -19.67 -21.12 -7.17
N LEU A 233 -19.32 -19.92 -7.62
CA LEU A 233 -19.07 -18.77 -6.77
C LEU A 233 -20.27 -17.83 -6.81
N TYR A 234 -20.88 -17.60 -5.66
CA TYR A 234 -22.02 -16.70 -5.51
C TYR A 234 -21.52 -15.32 -5.12
N HIS A 235 -21.75 -14.34 -5.99
CA HIS A 235 -21.41 -12.95 -5.77
C HIS A 235 -22.67 -12.17 -5.36
N ILE A 236 -22.67 -11.60 -4.17
CA ILE A 236 -23.83 -10.90 -3.62
C ILE A 236 -23.60 -9.39 -3.69
N SER A 237 -24.49 -8.69 -4.38
CA SER A 237 -24.48 -7.24 -4.60
C SER A 237 -25.74 -6.63 -3.97
N PRO A 238 -25.68 -6.25 -2.68
CA PRO A 238 -26.82 -5.70 -1.98
C PRO A 238 -27.00 -4.20 -2.32
N PRO A 239 -28.21 -3.63 -2.11
CA PRO A 239 -28.57 -2.29 -2.59
C PRO A 239 -27.67 -1.16 -2.04
N GLU A 240 -27.02 -1.40 -0.90
CA GLU A 240 -26.07 -0.52 -0.24
C GLU A 240 -24.89 -0.12 -1.15
N PHE A 241 -24.46 -1.02 -2.06
CA PHE A 241 -23.41 -0.72 -3.03
C PHE A 241 -23.89 0.16 -4.20
N ARG A 242 -25.21 0.30 -4.39
CA ARG A 242 -25.85 1.06 -5.48
C ARG A 242 -26.44 2.38 -5.02
N LEU A 243 -26.31 2.73 -3.74
CA LEU A 243 -26.82 3.99 -3.21
C LEU A 243 -26.13 5.17 -3.90
N SER A 244 -26.94 6.16 -4.30
CA SER A 244 -26.43 7.45 -4.74
C SER A 244 -25.79 8.20 -3.56
N GLU A 245 -24.89 9.13 -3.85
CA GLU A 245 -24.23 9.94 -2.81
C GLU A 245 -25.23 10.68 -1.91
N GLU A 246 -26.32 11.20 -2.48
CA GLU A 246 -27.37 11.88 -1.72
C GLU A 246 -28.06 10.94 -0.71
N LYS A 247 -28.41 9.72 -1.14
CA LYS A 247 -29.03 8.73 -0.25
C LYS A 247 -28.07 8.27 0.84
N TYR A 248 -26.80 8.15 0.51
CA TYR A 248 -25.74 7.83 1.46
C TYR A 248 -25.64 8.88 2.56
N GLN A 249 -25.58 10.16 2.18
CA GLN A 249 -25.47 11.27 3.13
C GLN A 249 -26.66 11.33 4.11
N ILE A 250 -27.87 11.10 3.61
CA ILE A 250 -29.07 11.08 4.45
C ILE A 250 -29.02 9.92 5.45
N LEU A 251 -28.60 8.72 5.00
CA LEU A 251 -28.49 7.56 5.87
C LEU A 251 -27.42 7.75 6.95
N ASP A 252 -26.26 8.29 6.59
CA ASP A 252 -25.17 8.53 7.53
C ASP A 252 -25.53 9.63 8.55
N GLN A 253 -26.17 10.72 8.12
CA GLN A 253 -26.72 11.73 9.03
C GLN A 253 -27.73 11.12 10.01
N ALA A 254 -28.66 10.30 9.51
CA ALA A 254 -29.65 9.64 10.36
C ALA A 254 -28.97 8.70 11.38
N ARG A 255 -27.93 7.95 10.96
CA ARG A 255 -27.16 7.08 11.84
C ARG A 255 -26.45 7.86 12.94
N THR A 256 -25.78 8.96 12.59
CA THR A 256 -25.07 9.82 13.55
C THR A 256 -26.05 10.36 14.60
N ILE A 257 -27.21 10.86 14.18
CA ILE A 257 -28.26 11.34 15.08
C ILE A 257 -28.76 10.22 16.02
N ILE A 258 -28.97 9.01 15.50
CA ILE A 258 -29.43 7.85 16.27
C ILE A 258 -28.34 7.36 17.24
N ALA A 259 -27.07 7.37 16.83
CA ALA A 259 -25.94 6.93 17.64
C ALA A 259 -25.63 7.90 18.79
N GLU A 260 -25.82 9.20 18.56
CA GLU A 260 -25.72 10.25 19.59
C GLU A 260 -26.89 10.21 20.57
N HIS A 261 -28.06 9.73 20.15
CA HIS A 261 -29.20 9.50 21.04
C HIS A 261 -28.94 8.29 21.95
N LYS A 262 -28.53 8.56 23.19
CA LYS A 262 -28.68 7.58 24.28
C LYS A 262 -30.18 7.45 24.58
N PRO A 263 -30.78 6.26 24.52
CA PRO A 263 -32.18 6.09 24.88
C PRO A 263 -32.36 6.50 26.34
N GLU A 264 -33.12 7.57 26.59
CA GLU A 264 -33.66 7.83 27.91
C GLU A 264 -34.65 6.70 28.21
N LYS A 265 -34.41 5.96 29.29
CA LYS A 265 -35.37 4.95 29.76
C LYS A 265 -36.70 5.63 30.10
N SER A 266 -37.69 5.45 29.24
CA SER A 266 -39.14 5.46 29.50
C SER A 266 -39.83 5.22 28.16
N GLU A 267 -40.63 4.19 27.91
CA GLU A 267 -41.49 3.33 28.75
C GLU A 267 -41.29 1.84 28.43
#